data_AF-A0A6S6WTS6-F1
#
_entry.id   AF-A0A6S6WTS6-F1
#
_cell.length_a   1.000
_cell.length_b   1.000
_cell.length_c   1.000
_cell.angle_alpha   90.00
_cell.angle_beta   90.00
_cell.angle_gamma   90.00
#
_symmetry.space_group_name_H-M   'P 1'
#
loop_
_entity.id
_entity.type
_entity.pdbx_description
1 polymer ?
#
loop_
_entity_poly.entity_id
_entity_poly.type
_entity_poly.pdbx_seq_one_letter_code
_entity_poly.pdbx_strand_id
1 'polypeptide(L)'
;MSTDNFVPQIKIPATYMRGGTSKGVFFRLDDLPAAAQQPGPARDQLLLRVIGSPDPYAKHTDGMGGATSSTSKTVILSASDKADHDVDYLFGQVAIDKPFIDWSGNCGNLTAAVGSFAISNGLVDAKRLPKDGICTVRIWQANIEKTIVAKVPMRNGEVQETGDFELDGVTFPAAEVQVEFMEPAAGAGAMFPTGNVVDSFDVPGLGQIEATFINAGIPTIFVNAEAIGYHGTELQGAINESPQALQMFESLRAHGAMKMGLIDDVADAVHRQHTPKIAFVAPPQDYLASSGKQIHATDVDVLVRAMSMGKLHHAMMGTAAVAIAAAAAVPGTLVNLAAGGGERNSIRFGHPSGTLQVGAEAKQEGTEWTVTKAIMSRSARVLMEGNVRVPGDCF
;
A
#
# COMPACT_ATOMS: atom_id res chain seq x y z
N MET A 1 25.55 32.94 18.08
CA MET A 1 25.33 31.74 18.93
C MET A 1 26.53 30.85 18.74
N SER A 2 27.19 30.40 19.81
CA SER A 2 28.37 29.52 19.66
C SER A 2 27.94 28.17 19.09
N THR A 3 28.71 27.65 18.14
CA THR A 3 28.51 26.33 17.54
C THR A 3 28.94 25.17 18.45
N ASP A 4 29.53 25.49 19.61
CA ASP A 4 30.15 24.51 20.52
C ASP A 4 29.16 23.50 21.13
N ASN A 5 27.84 23.73 21.00
CA ASN A 5 26.80 22.84 21.52
C ASN A 5 26.08 22.00 20.46
N PHE A 6 26.46 22.07 19.17
CA PHE A 6 25.79 21.30 18.11
C PHE A 6 26.60 20.08 17.70
N VAL A 7 25.99 18.90 17.76
CA VAL A 7 26.62 17.66 17.29
C VAL A 7 26.60 17.58 15.76
N PRO A 8 27.62 17.00 15.12
CA PRO A 8 27.58 16.68 13.70
C PRO A 8 26.43 15.73 13.36
N GLN A 9 25.99 15.77 12.11
CA GLN A 9 25.07 14.76 11.60
C GLN A 9 25.74 13.38 11.52
N ILE A 10 24.97 12.33 11.79
CA ILE A 10 25.39 10.96 11.53
C ILE A 10 25.07 10.58 10.07
N LYS A 11 25.73 9.55 9.57
CA LYS A 11 25.48 8.95 8.25
C LYS A 11 24.92 7.55 8.45
N ILE A 12 23.83 7.23 7.78
CA ILE A 12 23.18 5.93 7.87
C ILE A 12 23.04 5.39 6.45
N PRO A 13 23.61 4.21 6.13
CA PRO A 13 23.42 3.57 4.84
C PRO A 13 21.93 3.38 4.53
N ALA A 14 21.51 3.80 3.34
CA ALA A 14 20.13 3.73 2.92
C ALA A 14 20.01 3.74 1.39
N THR A 15 18.93 3.15 0.89
CA THR A 15 18.54 3.22 -0.52
C THR A 15 17.18 3.89 -0.66
N TYR A 16 17.09 4.92 -1.49
CA TYR A 16 15.83 5.53 -1.86
C TYR A 16 15.31 4.90 -3.14
N MET A 17 14.17 4.21 -3.05
CA MET A 17 13.63 3.42 -4.17
C MET A 17 12.22 3.85 -4.54
N ARG A 18 11.90 3.67 -5.82
CA ARG A 18 10.51 3.57 -6.28
C ARG A 18 10.12 2.09 -6.25
N GLY A 19 9.01 1.78 -5.59
CA GLY A 19 8.31 0.50 -5.71
C GLY A 19 6.87 0.76 -6.14
N GLY A 20 6.49 0.24 -7.31
CA GLY A 20 5.22 0.58 -7.93
C GLY A 20 5.07 2.10 -8.09
N THR A 21 3.94 2.64 -7.63
CA THR A 21 3.59 4.06 -7.65
C THR A 21 3.89 4.78 -6.31
N SER A 22 4.86 4.26 -5.54
CA SER A 22 5.29 4.84 -4.26
C SER A 22 6.81 4.97 -4.20
N LYS A 23 7.29 5.88 -3.35
CA LYS A 23 8.71 6.02 -3.01
C LYS A 23 8.91 5.82 -1.51
N GLY A 24 10.02 5.19 -1.13
CA GLY A 24 10.37 4.98 0.27
C GLY A 24 11.88 4.94 0.48
N VAL A 25 12.28 5.16 1.73
CA VAL A 25 13.67 5.00 2.17
C VAL A 25 13.82 3.61 2.79
N PHE A 26 14.73 2.81 2.24
CA PHE A 26 14.98 1.43 2.62
C PHE A 26 16.29 1.32 3.40
N PHE A 27 16.24 0.53 4.46
CA PHE A 27 17.35 0.25 5.36
C PHE A 27 17.53 -1.25 5.52
N ARG A 28 18.78 -1.72 5.63
CA ARG A 28 19.05 -2.96 6.34
C ARG A 28 18.96 -2.70 7.83
N LEU A 29 18.46 -3.65 8.60
CA LEU A 29 18.39 -3.54 10.05
C LEU A 29 19.77 -3.27 10.67
N ASP A 30 20.79 -4.00 10.22
CA ASP A 30 22.16 -3.89 10.76
C ASP A 30 22.84 -2.55 10.46
N ASP A 31 22.37 -1.81 9.46
CA ASP A 31 22.89 -0.49 9.11
C ASP A 31 22.32 0.62 9.99
N LEU A 32 21.23 0.35 10.73
CA LEU A 32 20.66 1.29 11.67
C LEU A 32 21.55 1.44 12.92
N PRO A 33 21.58 2.62 13.55
CA PRO A 33 22.17 2.81 14.87
C PRO A 33 21.62 1.78 15.88
N ALA A 34 22.45 1.29 16.79
CA ALA A 34 22.07 0.22 17.73
C ALA A 34 20.75 0.49 18.48
N ALA A 35 20.51 1.73 18.90
CA ALA A 35 19.27 2.13 19.57
C ALA A 35 18.00 2.00 18.70
N ALA A 36 18.15 2.08 17.37
CA ALA A 36 17.08 1.96 16.38
C ALA A 36 16.95 0.53 15.79
N GLN A 37 17.84 -0.40 16.14
CA GLN A 37 17.75 -1.80 15.71
C GLN A 37 16.63 -2.57 16.42
N GLN A 38 16.06 -2.03 17.48
CA GLN A 38 14.84 -2.58 18.12
C GLN A 38 13.65 -1.66 17.89
N PRO A 39 12.41 -2.20 17.79
CA PRO A 39 11.20 -1.37 17.77
C PRO A 39 11.14 -0.48 19.02
N GLY A 40 10.84 0.80 18.85
CA GLY A 40 10.70 1.73 19.96
C GLY A 40 10.96 3.19 19.59
N PRO A 41 10.94 4.10 20.59
CA PRO A 41 10.98 5.54 20.37
C PRO A 41 12.21 6.02 19.59
N ALA A 42 13.39 5.43 19.82
CA ALA A 42 14.60 5.81 19.11
C ALA A 42 14.52 5.49 17.60
N ARG A 43 13.94 4.34 17.23
CA ARG A 43 13.67 4.02 15.82
C ARG A 43 12.68 5.01 15.22
N ASP A 44 11.59 5.30 15.93
CA ASP A 44 10.55 6.19 15.42
C ASP A 44 11.06 7.61 15.23
N GLN A 45 11.79 8.16 16.21
CA GLN A 45 12.40 9.49 16.13
C GLN A 45 13.43 9.59 15.00
N LEU A 46 14.25 8.55 14.82
CA LEU A 46 15.20 8.48 13.73
C LEU A 46 14.50 8.57 12.36
N LEU A 47 13.50 7.72 12.15
CA LEU A 47 12.80 7.62 10.87
C LEU A 47 11.92 8.84 10.59
N LEU A 48 11.29 9.41 11.62
CA LEU A 48 10.61 10.71 11.54
C LEU A 48 11.58 11.78 11.04
N ARG A 49 12.79 11.86 11.62
CA ARG A 49 13.78 12.86 11.21
C ARG A 49 14.31 12.63 9.80
N VAL A 50 14.52 11.38 9.39
CA VAL A 50 14.91 11.03 8.01
C VAL A 50 13.87 11.51 7.00
N ILE A 51 12.59 11.30 7.29
CA ILE A 51 11.50 11.70 6.38
C ILE A 51 11.24 13.21 6.43
N GLY A 52 11.53 13.85 7.56
CA GLY A 52 11.30 15.29 7.79
C GLY A 52 9.94 15.56 8.44
N SER A 53 9.54 14.72 9.40
CA SER A 53 8.26 14.82 10.12
C SER A 53 8.49 14.92 11.64
N PRO A 54 7.54 15.50 12.42
CA PRO A 54 6.36 16.23 11.95
C PRO A 54 6.73 17.57 11.29
N ASP A 55 6.10 17.87 10.16
CA ASP A 55 6.30 19.13 9.44
C ASP A 55 5.01 19.97 9.45
N PRO A 56 4.97 21.09 10.22
CA PRO A 56 3.81 21.97 10.25
C PRO A 56 3.54 22.65 8.89
N TYR A 57 4.51 22.65 7.96
CA TYR A 57 4.34 23.20 6.61
C TYR A 57 3.77 22.18 5.62
N ALA A 58 3.74 20.90 5.99
CA ALA A 58 3.34 19.79 5.13
C ALA A 58 4.05 19.79 3.76
N LYS A 59 5.38 19.99 3.77
CA LYS A 59 6.26 20.02 2.59
C LYS A 59 7.40 19.01 2.63
N HIS A 60 7.81 18.55 3.81
CA HIS A 60 8.97 17.70 4.03
C HIS A 60 10.27 18.27 3.44
N THR A 61 10.41 19.60 3.43
CA THR A 61 11.57 20.29 2.86
C THR A 61 12.88 19.90 3.55
N ASP A 62 12.82 19.53 4.84
CA ASP A 62 13.99 19.17 5.65
C ASP A 62 14.11 17.65 5.88
N GLY A 63 13.77 16.86 4.86
CA GLY A 63 13.90 15.40 4.90
C GLY A 63 13.72 14.75 3.53
N MET A 64 13.69 13.42 3.52
CA MET A 64 13.57 12.60 2.30
C MET A 64 12.13 12.45 1.80
N GLY A 65 11.15 12.84 2.62
CA GLY A 65 9.75 12.71 2.28
C GLY A 65 9.30 13.67 1.18
N GLY A 66 8.25 13.30 0.46
CA GLY A 66 7.68 14.14 -0.61
C GLY A 66 6.30 14.70 -0.29
N ALA A 67 5.98 14.92 0.99
CA ALA A 67 4.71 15.47 1.48
C ALA A 67 3.41 14.82 0.94
N THR A 68 3.45 13.53 0.61
CA THR A 68 2.25 12.74 0.31
C THR A 68 2.35 11.39 1.02
N SER A 69 1.22 10.73 1.24
CA SER A 69 1.22 9.38 1.82
C SER A 69 2.00 8.36 0.96
N SER A 70 2.07 8.57 -0.36
CA SER A 70 2.83 7.73 -1.31
C SER A 70 4.35 7.96 -1.28
N THR A 71 4.80 9.03 -0.62
CA THR A 71 6.21 9.47 -0.57
C THR A 71 6.71 9.75 0.85
N SER A 72 5.95 9.35 1.86
CA SER A 72 6.29 9.44 3.30
C SER A 72 6.32 8.03 3.89
N LYS A 73 7.35 7.26 3.53
CA LYS A 73 7.41 5.82 3.75
C LYS A 73 8.83 5.37 4.07
N THR A 74 8.95 4.50 5.08
CA THR A 74 10.21 3.86 5.43
C THR A 74 10.05 2.34 5.40
N VAL A 75 11.15 1.65 5.08
CA VAL A 75 11.21 0.19 5.02
C VAL A 75 12.48 -0.28 5.71
N ILE A 76 12.34 -1.26 6.59
CA ILE A 76 13.48 -1.94 7.23
C ILE A 76 13.42 -3.41 6.83
N LEU A 77 14.53 -3.92 6.30
CA LEU A 77 14.69 -5.34 5.96
C LEU A 77 15.78 -6.00 6.80
N SER A 78 15.58 -7.25 7.15
CA SER A 78 16.57 -8.13 7.80
C SER A 78 16.49 -9.53 7.22
N ALA A 79 17.56 -10.33 7.37
CA ALA A 79 17.46 -11.76 7.09
C ALA A 79 16.35 -12.37 7.94
N SER A 80 15.54 -13.26 7.36
CA SER A 80 14.43 -13.88 8.08
C SER A 80 14.92 -15.05 8.94
N ASP A 81 14.36 -15.20 10.14
CA ASP A 81 14.47 -16.41 10.95
C ASP A 81 13.30 -17.39 10.72
N LYS A 82 12.31 -16.99 9.92
CA LYS A 82 11.13 -17.80 9.63
C LYS A 82 11.47 -18.89 8.63
N ALA A 83 10.98 -20.10 8.90
CA ALA A 83 11.04 -21.18 7.94
C ALA A 83 10.43 -20.73 6.61
N ASP A 84 11.07 -21.14 5.51
CA ASP A 84 10.67 -20.84 4.14
C ASP A 84 10.61 -19.36 3.75
N HIS A 85 11.25 -18.47 4.49
CA HIS A 85 11.39 -17.06 4.13
C HIS A 85 12.85 -16.69 3.92
N ASP A 86 13.09 -15.71 3.04
CA ASP A 86 14.42 -15.20 2.75
C ASP A 86 14.68 -13.91 3.54
N VAL A 87 13.67 -13.03 3.63
CA VAL A 87 13.81 -11.68 4.21
C VAL A 87 12.58 -11.28 5.01
N ASP A 88 12.79 -10.63 6.16
CA ASP A 88 11.75 -9.96 6.94
C ASP A 88 11.58 -8.53 6.44
N TYR A 89 10.33 -8.11 6.28
CA TYR A 89 9.95 -6.79 5.78
C TYR A 89 9.07 -6.07 6.78
N LEU A 90 9.59 -4.97 7.32
CA LEU A 90 8.83 -4.02 8.15
C LEU A 90 8.60 -2.70 7.41
N PHE A 91 7.33 -2.28 7.34
CA PHE A 91 6.88 -1.04 6.73
C PHE A 91 6.44 -0.03 7.77
N GLY A 92 6.94 1.20 7.68
CA GLY A 92 6.49 2.34 8.47
C GLY A 92 5.83 3.41 7.60
N GLN A 93 4.54 3.70 7.85
CA GLN A 93 3.87 4.86 7.27
C GLN A 93 4.11 6.08 8.16
N VAL A 94 4.93 7.01 7.71
CA VAL A 94 5.26 8.21 8.49
C VAL A 94 4.18 9.27 8.28
N ALA A 95 3.58 9.75 9.38
CA ALA A 95 2.63 10.85 9.35
C ALA A 95 3.34 12.16 8.99
N ILE A 96 2.70 13.00 8.17
CA ILE A 96 3.31 14.26 7.71
C ILE A 96 3.32 15.29 8.84
N ASP A 97 2.19 15.42 9.53
CA ASP A 97 1.86 16.49 10.47
C ASP A 97 2.07 16.09 11.95
N LYS A 98 2.25 14.81 12.24
CA LYS A 98 2.32 14.24 13.59
C LYS A 98 3.62 13.47 13.82
N PRO A 99 4.18 13.47 15.04
CA PRO A 99 5.34 12.65 15.40
C PRO A 99 4.93 11.18 15.58
N PHE A 100 4.49 10.55 14.49
CA PHE A 100 3.89 9.22 14.53
C PHE A 100 4.28 8.41 13.29
N ILE A 101 4.61 7.14 13.51
CA ILE A 101 4.79 6.14 12.47
C ILE A 101 3.77 5.03 12.69
N ASP A 102 2.96 4.79 11.66
CA ASP A 102 2.01 3.69 11.69
C ASP A 102 2.69 2.41 11.18
N TRP A 103 2.83 1.44 12.07
CA TRP A 103 3.39 0.11 11.82
C TRP A 103 2.30 -0.97 11.65
N SER A 104 1.01 -0.61 11.60
CA SER A 104 -0.12 -1.57 11.64
C SER A 104 -0.44 -2.26 10.31
N GLY A 105 0.22 -1.88 9.22
CA GLY A 105 -0.15 -2.34 7.87
C GLY A 105 1.05 -2.62 6.97
N ASN A 106 0.75 -3.07 5.75
CA ASN A 106 1.72 -3.28 4.69
C ASN A 106 1.63 -2.18 3.61
N CYS A 107 2.74 -1.95 2.90
CA CYS A 107 2.73 -1.24 1.62
C CYS A 107 2.95 -2.21 0.45
N GLY A 108 1.86 -2.57 -0.23
CA GLY A 108 1.90 -3.46 -1.40
C GLY A 108 2.68 -2.89 -2.59
N ASN A 109 2.75 -1.56 -2.75
CA ASN A 109 3.55 -0.95 -3.82
C ASN A 109 5.06 -1.12 -3.57
N LEU A 110 5.52 -0.88 -2.34
CA LEU A 110 6.94 -1.03 -1.99
C LEU A 110 7.40 -2.48 -1.94
N THR A 111 6.48 -3.45 -1.85
CA THR A 111 6.80 -4.88 -1.91
C THR A 111 7.59 -5.27 -3.16
N ALA A 112 7.31 -4.63 -4.31
CA ALA A 112 8.07 -4.87 -5.54
C ALA A 112 9.55 -4.45 -5.42
N ALA A 113 9.84 -3.44 -4.59
CA ALA A 113 11.20 -2.99 -4.32
C ALA A 113 11.88 -3.78 -3.20
N VAL A 114 11.12 -4.39 -2.29
CA VAL A 114 11.65 -5.23 -1.19
C VAL A 114 12.46 -6.40 -1.74
N GLY A 115 11.93 -7.13 -2.73
CA GLY A 115 12.65 -8.25 -3.36
C GLY A 115 13.97 -7.81 -4.00
N SER A 116 13.94 -6.72 -4.77
CA SER A 116 15.13 -6.12 -5.38
C SER A 116 16.15 -5.68 -4.34
N PHE A 117 15.73 -4.94 -3.31
CA PHE A 117 16.60 -4.49 -2.24
C PHE A 117 17.25 -5.67 -1.51
N ALA A 118 16.48 -6.71 -1.18
CA ALA A 118 16.96 -7.88 -0.46
C ALA A 118 18.07 -8.61 -1.24
N ILE A 119 17.92 -8.75 -2.56
CA ILE A 119 18.95 -9.33 -3.43
C ILE A 119 20.19 -8.44 -3.44
N SER A 120 20.05 -7.15 -3.79
CA SER A 120 21.19 -6.23 -3.94
C SER A 120 21.95 -5.97 -2.63
N ASN A 121 21.31 -6.19 -1.48
CA ASN A 121 21.90 -5.98 -0.16
C ASN A 121 22.30 -7.28 0.56
N GLY A 122 22.32 -8.41 -0.14
CA GLY A 122 22.81 -9.68 0.40
C GLY A 122 21.95 -10.28 1.52
N LEU A 123 20.65 -10.01 1.50
CA LEU A 123 19.68 -10.59 2.44
C LEU A 123 19.04 -11.90 1.92
N VAL A 124 19.37 -12.30 0.69
CA VAL A 124 18.92 -13.57 0.08
C VAL A 124 20.12 -14.51 -0.06
N ASP A 125 19.94 -15.79 0.26
CA ASP A 125 20.99 -16.82 0.09
C ASP A 125 21.50 -16.82 -1.36
N ALA A 126 22.80 -16.62 -1.53
CA ALA A 126 23.47 -16.59 -2.83
C ALA A 126 23.20 -17.84 -3.69
N LYS A 127 22.93 -19.00 -3.07
CA LYS A 127 22.57 -20.24 -3.79
C LYS A 127 21.23 -20.15 -4.51
N ARG A 128 20.34 -19.24 -4.09
CA ARG A 128 19.03 -18.99 -4.71
C ARG A 128 19.08 -17.93 -5.80
N LEU A 129 20.21 -17.25 -5.97
CA LEU A 129 20.37 -16.18 -6.97
C LEU A 129 20.79 -16.78 -8.32
N PRO A 130 19.93 -16.75 -9.35
CA PRO A 130 20.35 -17.14 -10.69
C PRO A 130 21.24 -16.04 -11.29
N LYS A 131 22.17 -16.43 -12.18
CA LYS A 131 22.93 -15.47 -12.98
C LYS A 131 22.00 -14.69 -13.94
N ASP A 132 21.08 -15.39 -14.57
CA ASP A 132 20.07 -14.82 -15.47
C ASP A 132 18.74 -15.54 -15.24
N GLY A 133 17.60 -14.84 -15.33
CA GLY A 133 16.27 -15.44 -15.16
C GLY A 133 15.43 -14.74 -14.09
N ILE A 134 14.69 -15.51 -13.29
CA ILE A 134 13.84 -14.98 -12.21
C ILE A 134 14.33 -15.51 -10.86
N CYS A 135 14.64 -14.61 -9.93
CA CYS A 135 14.81 -14.95 -8.52
C CYS A 135 13.45 -14.88 -7.82
N THR A 136 13.05 -15.96 -7.14
CA THR A 136 11.86 -15.97 -6.29
C THR A 136 12.26 -15.64 -4.85
N VAL A 137 11.96 -14.41 -4.43
CA VAL A 137 12.21 -13.92 -3.06
C VAL A 137 10.96 -14.14 -2.22
N ARG A 138 11.10 -14.84 -1.09
CA ARG A 138 10.05 -15.12 -0.12
C ARG A 138 10.16 -14.13 1.02
N ILE A 139 9.18 -13.24 1.12
CA ILE A 139 9.19 -12.08 2.02
C ILE A 139 8.23 -12.36 3.17
N TRP A 140 8.74 -12.35 4.39
CA TRP A 140 7.91 -12.34 5.58
C TRP A 140 7.51 -10.90 5.89
N GLN A 141 6.24 -10.56 5.67
CA GLN A 141 5.72 -9.25 5.98
C GLN A 141 5.46 -9.17 7.49
N ALA A 142 6.35 -8.52 8.23
CA ALA A 142 6.39 -8.54 9.69
C ALA A 142 5.30 -7.68 10.37
N ASN A 143 4.70 -6.71 9.67
CA ASN A 143 3.60 -5.91 10.22
C ASN A 143 2.30 -6.72 10.34
N ILE A 144 2.05 -7.60 9.38
CA ILE A 144 0.78 -8.36 9.27
C ILE A 144 0.97 -9.87 9.36
N GLU A 145 2.20 -10.33 9.53
CA GLU A 145 2.58 -11.74 9.65
C GLU A 145 2.11 -12.60 8.46
N LYS A 146 2.44 -12.15 7.25
CA LYS A 146 2.03 -12.82 6.00
C LYS A 146 3.19 -13.04 5.03
N THR A 147 3.06 -14.10 4.24
CA THR A 147 3.99 -14.42 3.16
C THR A 147 3.66 -13.60 1.92
N ILE A 148 4.68 -12.99 1.34
CA ILE A 148 4.61 -12.38 0.00
C ILE A 148 5.74 -12.94 -0.84
N VAL A 149 5.46 -13.27 -2.10
CA VAL A 149 6.45 -13.77 -3.05
C VAL A 149 6.69 -12.71 -4.12
N ALA A 150 7.95 -12.32 -4.31
CA ALA A 150 8.37 -11.44 -5.39
C ALA A 150 9.18 -12.21 -6.43
N LYS A 151 8.77 -12.12 -7.70
CA LYS A 151 9.45 -12.69 -8.86
C LYS A 151 10.34 -11.61 -9.48
N VAL A 152 11.58 -11.53 -9.00
CA VAL A 152 12.51 -10.46 -9.38
C VAL A 152 13.36 -10.91 -10.58
N PRO A 153 13.32 -10.20 -11.72
CA PRO A 153 14.15 -10.54 -12.85
C PRO A 153 15.63 -10.24 -12.58
N MET A 154 16.49 -11.13 -13.05
CA MET A 154 17.94 -11.13 -12.83
C MET A 154 18.67 -11.16 -14.19
N ARG A 155 19.77 -10.41 -14.28
CA ARG A 155 20.66 -10.38 -15.44
C ARG A 155 22.10 -10.22 -14.98
N ASN A 156 23.01 -11.06 -15.48
CA ASN A 156 24.44 -11.03 -15.11
C ASN A 156 24.72 -11.07 -13.59
N GLY A 157 23.85 -11.73 -12.81
CA GLY A 157 23.97 -11.83 -11.35
C GLY A 157 23.39 -10.65 -10.57
N GLU A 158 22.87 -9.64 -11.27
CA GLU A 158 22.30 -8.43 -10.70
C GLU A 158 20.79 -8.36 -10.93
N VAL A 159 20.09 -7.53 -10.14
CA VAL A 159 18.68 -7.23 -10.38
C VAL A 159 18.51 -6.50 -11.71
N GLN A 160 17.65 -7.00 -12.58
CA GLN A 160 17.27 -6.34 -13.83
C GLN A 160 16.21 -5.27 -13.53
N GLU A 161 16.61 -4.01 -13.40
CA GLU A 161 15.67 -2.92 -13.07
C GLU A 161 14.99 -2.30 -14.31
N THR A 162 15.69 -2.25 -15.44
CA THR A 162 15.20 -1.63 -16.68
C THR A 162 14.40 -2.63 -17.53
N GLY A 163 13.43 -2.13 -18.30
CA GLY A 163 12.55 -2.95 -19.12
C GLY A 163 11.50 -2.07 -19.81
N ASP A 164 10.53 -2.70 -20.46
CA ASP A 164 9.45 -2.08 -21.23
C ASP A 164 8.07 -2.20 -20.55
N PHE A 165 8.00 -2.77 -19.35
CA PHE A 165 6.75 -2.87 -18.59
C PHE A 165 6.30 -1.49 -18.11
N GLU A 166 5.13 -1.07 -18.59
CA GLU A 166 4.46 0.16 -18.17
C GLU A 166 3.50 -0.11 -17.01
N LEU A 167 3.47 0.82 -16.05
CA LEU A 167 2.55 0.80 -14.92
C LEU A 167 1.89 2.17 -14.84
N ASP A 168 0.58 2.25 -15.05
CA ASP A 168 -0.15 3.51 -15.00
C ASP A 168 0.04 4.19 -13.62
N GLY A 169 0.51 5.45 -13.62
CA GLY A 169 0.99 6.17 -12.43
C GLY A 169 2.51 6.11 -12.20
N VAL A 170 3.26 5.40 -13.05
CA VAL A 170 4.73 5.46 -13.15
C VAL A 170 5.11 6.05 -14.51
N THR A 171 5.96 7.07 -14.49
CA THR A 171 6.27 7.88 -15.69
C THR A 171 7.09 7.13 -16.75
N PHE A 172 7.96 6.20 -16.34
CA PHE A 172 8.89 5.51 -17.23
C PHE A 172 8.79 4.00 -17.06
N PRO A 173 8.92 3.22 -18.15
CA PRO A 173 8.89 1.78 -18.07
C PRO A 173 10.11 1.24 -17.30
N ALA A 174 9.95 0.02 -16.80
CA ALA A 174 10.97 -0.70 -16.03
C ALA A 174 10.75 -2.22 -16.22
N ALA A 175 11.55 -3.05 -15.57
CA ALA A 175 11.29 -4.49 -15.59
C ALA A 175 10.03 -4.83 -14.79
N GLU A 176 9.26 -5.81 -15.28
CA GLU A 176 8.12 -6.36 -14.56
C GLU A 176 8.59 -7.16 -13.35
N VAL A 177 7.96 -6.92 -12.20
CA VAL A 177 8.07 -7.71 -10.98
C VAL A 177 6.67 -8.20 -10.62
N GLN A 178 6.43 -9.50 -10.78
CA GLN A 178 5.19 -10.11 -10.32
C GLN A 178 5.26 -10.35 -8.81
N VAL A 179 4.18 -9.98 -8.13
CA VAL A 179 4.05 -10.08 -6.67
C VAL A 179 2.82 -10.92 -6.35
N GLU A 180 3.01 -11.93 -5.50
CA GLU A 180 1.97 -12.84 -5.04
C GLU A 180 1.78 -12.66 -3.52
N PHE A 181 0.60 -12.21 -3.11
CA PHE A 181 0.19 -12.13 -1.71
C PHE A 181 -0.48 -13.45 -1.33
N MET A 182 0.18 -14.24 -0.48
CA MET A 182 -0.30 -15.56 -0.09
C MET A 182 -1.26 -15.44 1.09
N GLU A 183 -2.40 -16.12 1.01
CA GLU A 183 -3.44 -16.09 2.04
C GLU A 183 -3.73 -14.67 2.57
N PRO A 184 -4.06 -13.72 1.69
CA PRO A 184 -4.08 -12.30 2.03
C PRO A 184 -5.15 -11.90 3.06
N ALA A 185 -6.03 -12.82 3.47
CA ALA A 185 -6.96 -12.58 4.58
C ALA A 185 -6.16 -12.25 5.86
N ALA A 186 -6.37 -11.07 6.45
CA ALA A 186 -5.52 -10.60 7.55
C ALA A 186 -5.91 -11.24 8.90
N GLY A 187 -4.93 -11.82 9.61
CA GLY A 187 -5.09 -12.38 10.95
C GLY A 187 -6.01 -13.60 11.04
N ALA A 188 -6.49 -13.90 12.26
CA ALA A 188 -7.52 -14.93 12.53
C ALA A 188 -8.95 -14.45 12.20
N GLY A 189 -9.11 -13.30 11.56
CA GLY A 189 -10.40 -12.72 11.21
C GLY A 189 -10.92 -13.23 9.88
N ALA A 190 -12.24 -13.39 9.77
CA ALA A 190 -12.89 -13.77 8.52
C ALA A 190 -12.60 -12.77 7.40
N MET A 191 -12.55 -13.27 6.15
CA MET A 191 -12.41 -12.44 4.95
C MET A 191 -13.48 -11.34 4.87
N PHE A 192 -14.70 -11.66 5.32
CA PHE A 192 -15.80 -10.73 5.52
C PHE A 192 -16.08 -10.63 7.03
N PRO A 193 -15.59 -9.61 7.74
CA PRO A 193 -15.71 -9.52 9.20
C PRO A 193 -17.14 -9.50 9.73
N THR A 194 -18.11 -9.12 8.90
CA THR A 194 -19.54 -9.10 9.20
C THR A 194 -20.24 -10.43 8.92
N GLY A 195 -19.57 -11.35 8.24
CA GLY A 195 -20.15 -12.60 7.72
C GLY A 195 -20.90 -12.46 6.38
N ASN A 196 -21.08 -11.24 5.87
CA ASN A 196 -21.82 -10.99 4.63
C ASN A 196 -20.93 -10.42 3.53
N VAL A 197 -21.21 -10.76 2.26
CA VAL A 197 -20.50 -10.16 1.10
C VAL A 197 -20.91 -8.71 0.85
N VAL A 198 -22.12 -8.34 1.29
CA VAL A 198 -22.67 -6.97 1.30
C VAL A 198 -23.48 -6.79 2.58
N ASP A 199 -23.31 -5.65 3.24
CA ASP A 199 -24.10 -5.20 4.39
C ASP A 199 -24.66 -3.81 4.14
N SER A 200 -25.72 -3.47 4.87
CA SER A 200 -26.15 -2.08 5.04
C SER A 200 -25.65 -1.51 6.37
N PHE A 201 -25.25 -0.24 6.38
CA PHE A 201 -24.88 0.49 7.59
C PHE A 201 -25.32 1.95 7.50
N ASP A 202 -25.69 2.52 8.64
CA ASP A 202 -26.13 3.91 8.73
C ASP A 202 -24.94 4.85 8.90
N VAL A 203 -24.91 5.91 8.08
CA VAL A 203 -23.87 6.94 8.11
C VAL A 203 -24.52 8.31 8.30
N PRO A 204 -24.14 9.07 9.35
CA PRO A 204 -24.70 10.40 9.58
C PRO A 204 -24.57 11.30 8.36
N GLY A 205 -25.71 11.86 7.93
CA GLY A 205 -25.80 12.75 6.76
C GLY A 205 -25.95 12.06 5.41
N LEU A 206 -25.75 10.74 5.32
CA LEU A 206 -25.93 9.95 4.10
C LEU A 206 -27.08 8.94 4.20
N GLY A 207 -27.47 8.55 5.42
CA GLY A 207 -28.49 7.53 5.64
C GLY A 207 -27.90 6.13 5.53
N GLN A 208 -28.74 5.18 5.11
CA GLN A 208 -28.33 3.78 4.97
C GLN A 208 -27.58 3.57 3.65
N ILE A 209 -26.35 3.04 3.74
CA ILE A 209 -25.47 2.78 2.61
C ILE A 209 -25.16 1.29 2.55
N GLU A 210 -25.16 0.71 1.34
CA GLU A 210 -24.64 -0.63 1.10
C GLU A 210 -23.11 -0.62 0.97
N ALA A 211 -22.46 -1.58 1.59
CA ALA A 211 -21.02 -1.75 1.54
C ALA A 211 -20.58 -3.21 1.54
N THR A 212 -19.47 -3.49 0.87
CA THR A 212 -18.67 -4.69 1.12
C THR A 212 -17.58 -4.36 2.13
N PHE A 213 -17.57 -5.07 3.26
CA PHE A 213 -16.53 -5.00 4.28
C PHE A 213 -15.60 -6.20 4.12
N ILE A 214 -14.39 -5.98 3.58
CA ILE A 214 -13.45 -7.05 3.29
C ILE A 214 -12.12 -6.84 4.02
N ASN A 215 -11.54 -7.94 4.49
CA ASN A 215 -10.24 -7.97 5.14
C ASN A 215 -9.26 -8.85 4.35
N ALA A 216 -8.87 -8.41 3.15
CA ALA A 216 -7.90 -9.09 2.29
C ALA A 216 -6.84 -8.09 1.79
N GLY A 217 -5.57 -8.33 2.10
CA GLY A 217 -4.44 -7.43 1.87
C GLY A 217 -4.41 -6.25 2.84
N ILE A 218 -5.54 -5.55 3.01
CA ILE A 218 -5.79 -4.54 4.05
C ILE A 218 -7.30 -4.42 4.29
N PRO A 219 -7.79 -4.23 5.53
CA PRO A 219 -9.19 -3.93 5.79
C PRO A 219 -9.67 -2.77 4.89
N THR A 220 -10.69 -3.02 4.08
CA THR A 220 -11.20 -2.07 3.09
C THR A 220 -12.71 -2.12 3.03
N ILE A 221 -13.31 -0.93 3.00
CA ILE A 221 -14.75 -0.70 2.83
C ILE A 221 -14.95 -0.29 1.37
N PHE A 222 -15.79 -1.01 0.64
CA PHE A 222 -16.21 -0.64 -0.72
C PHE A 222 -17.66 -0.19 -0.69
N VAL A 223 -17.96 0.97 -1.27
CA VAL A 223 -19.33 1.50 -1.47
C VAL A 223 -19.57 1.79 -2.95
N ASN A 224 -20.83 1.82 -3.39
CA ASN A 224 -21.15 2.24 -4.76
C ASN A 224 -20.98 3.76 -4.91
N ALA A 225 -20.37 4.21 -6.00
CA ALA A 225 -20.14 5.63 -6.28
C ALA A 225 -21.46 6.41 -6.33
N GLU A 226 -22.49 5.86 -6.98
CA GLU A 226 -23.80 6.51 -7.09
C GLU A 226 -24.48 6.74 -5.74
N ALA A 227 -24.30 5.82 -4.79
CA ALA A 227 -24.90 5.89 -3.45
C ALA A 227 -24.34 7.04 -2.61
N ILE A 228 -23.16 7.56 -3.00
CA ILE A 228 -22.51 8.69 -2.35
C ILE A 228 -22.37 9.90 -3.29
N GLY A 229 -23.10 9.92 -4.41
CA GLY A 229 -23.19 11.06 -5.32
C GLY A 229 -21.99 11.25 -6.27
N TYR A 230 -21.25 10.18 -6.57
CA TYR A 230 -20.09 10.19 -7.47
C TYR A 230 -20.29 9.29 -8.70
N HIS A 231 -19.48 9.50 -9.73
CA HIS A 231 -19.50 8.73 -10.98
C HIS A 231 -18.50 7.57 -10.98
N GLY A 232 -17.46 7.62 -10.14
CA GLY A 232 -16.35 6.67 -10.15
C GLY A 232 -15.18 7.09 -11.06
N THR A 233 -15.31 8.20 -11.78
CA THR A 233 -14.31 8.72 -12.73
C THR A 233 -13.47 9.86 -12.15
N GLU A 234 -13.74 10.31 -10.92
CA GLU A 234 -13.16 11.50 -10.30
C GLU A 234 -11.63 11.46 -10.21
N LEU A 235 -11.00 12.63 -10.42
CA LEU A 235 -9.57 12.86 -10.18
C LEU A 235 -9.36 13.58 -8.85
N GLN A 236 -8.08 13.69 -8.42
CA GLN A 236 -7.74 14.23 -7.10
C GLN A 236 -8.32 15.61 -6.83
N GLY A 237 -8.30 16.54 -7.80
CA GLY A 237 -8.84 17.90 -7.60
C GLY A 237 -10.32 17.92 -7.20
N ALA A 238 -11.13 17.00 -7.72
CA ALA A 238 -12.57 16.95 -7.43
C ALA A 238 -12.90 16.56 -5.97
N ILE A 239 -11.97 15.89 -5.27
CA ILE A 239 -12.18 15.39 -3.90
C ILE A 239 -11.25 16.05 -2.90
N ASN A 240 -9.96 16.15 -3.22
CA ASN A 240 -8.92 16.60 -2.28
C ASN A 240 -9.01 18.09 -1.91
N GLU A 241 -9.72 18.87 -2.72
CA GLU A 241 -9.94 20.31 -2.55
C GLU A 241 -11.29 20.62 -1.88
N SER A 242 -12.11 19.60 -1.58
CA SER A 242 -13.41 19.75 -0.93
C SER A 242 -13.37 19.24 0.52
N PRO A 243 -13.26 20.12 1.53
CA PRO A 243 -13.30 19.72 2.95
C PRO A 243 -14.53 18.89 3.30
N GLN A 244 -15.68 19.21 2.68
CA GLN A 244 -16.94 18.49 2.86
C GLN A 244 -16.84 17.05 2.35
N ALA A 245 -16.26 16.84 1.16
CA ALA A 245 -16.04 15.50 0.63
C ALA A 245 -15.08 14.69 1.52
N LEU A 246 -13.98 15.31 1.97
CA LEU A 246 -13.02 14.65 2.84
C LEU A 246 -13.64 14.24 4.19
N GLN A 247 -14.48 15.11 4.77
CA GLN A 247 -15.21 14.80 6.01
C GLN A 247 -16.22 13.67 5.80
N MET A 248 -16.94 13.66 4.68
CA MET A 248 -17.88 12.60 4.33
C MET A 248 -17.16 11.24 4.21
N PHE A 249 -16.03 11.18 3.50
CA PHE A 249 -15.24 9.94 3.38
C PHE A 249 -14.67 9.47 4.73
N GLU A 250 -14.26 10.39 5.59
CA GLU A 250 -13.82 10.01 6.95
C GLU A 250 -14.97 9.49 7.80
N SER A 251 -16.18 10.07 7.68
CA SER A 251 -17.38 9.57 8.36
C SER A 251 -17.72 8.15 7.90
N LEU A 252 -17.75 7.89 6.59
CA LEU A 252 -17.93 6.55 6.00
C LEU A 252 -16.90 5.55 6.55
N ARG A 253 -15.63 5.95 6.56
CA ARG A 253 -14.52 5.12 7.02
C ARG A 253 -14.65 4.76 8.50
N ALA A 254 -14.94 5.74 9.36
CA ALA A 254 -15.02 5.53 10.80
C ALA A 254 -16.21 4.65 11.20
N HIS A 255 -17.39 4.87 10.61
CA HIS A 255 -18.55 4.01 10.85
C HIS A 255 -18.36 2.60 10.29
N GLY A 256 -17.71 2.49 9.12
CA GLY A 256 -17.33 1.18 8.57
C GLY A 256 -16.29 0.46 9.43
N ALA A 257 -15.34 1.18 10.04
CA ALA A 257 -14.37 0.60 10.97
C ALA A 257 -15.05 0.00 12.22
N MET A 258 -16.06 0.68 12.77
CA MET A 258 -16.90 0.11 13.83
C MET A 258 -17.67 -1.12 13.36
N LYS A 259 -18.29 -1.06 12.18
CA LYS A 259 -19.04 -2.20 11.60
C LYS A 259 -18.14 -3.44 11.39
N MET A 260 -16.86 -3.21 11.08
CA MET A 260 -15.83 -4.26 10.95
C MET A 260 -15.27 -4.75 12.29
N GLY A 261 -15.62 -4.14 13.42
CA GLY A 261 -15.06 -4.45 14.74
C GLY A 261 -13.59 -4.05 14.91
N LEU A 262 -13.11 -3.05 14.15
CA LEU A 262 -11.72 -2.57 14.22
C LEU A 262 -11.50 -1.49 15.28
N ILE A 263 -12.59 -0.85 15.71
CA ILE A 263 -12.65 0.18 16.77
C ILE A 263 -13.99 0.02 17.51
N ASP A 264 -14.02 0.41 18.78
CA ASP A 264 -15.21 0.34 19.63
C ASP A 264 -16.03 1.65 19.60
N ASP A 265 -15.38 2.78 19.33
CA ASP A 265 -16.00 4.11 19.22
C ASP A 265 -15.53 4.84 17.94
N VAL A 266 -16.43 5.57 17.27
CA VAL A 266 -16.11 6.40 16.09
C VAL A 266 -14.96 7.37 16.38
N ALA A 267 -14.88 7.89 17.60
CA ALA A 267 -13.84 8.83 18.02
C ALA A 267 -12.43 8.25 17.92
N ASP A 268 -12.27 6.92 18.07
CA ASP A 268 -10.97 6.25 18.00
C ASP A 268 -10.38 6.24 16.59
N ALA A 269 -11.21 6.49 15.57
CA ALA A 269 -10.81 6.53 14.18
C ALA A 269 -9.70 7.57 13.92
N VAL A 270 -9.62 8.64 14.72
CA VAL A 270 -8.57 9.68 14.61
C VAL A 270 -7.17 9.15 14.94
N HIS A 271 -7.09 8.11 15.76
CA HIS A 271 -5.85 7.43 16.16
C HIS A 271 -5.49 6.27 15.22
N ARG A 272 -6.42 5.89 14.33
CA ARG A 272 -6.27 4.78 13.39
C ARG A 272 -6.59 5.21 11.95
N GLN A 273 -5.76 6.12 11.42
CA GLN A 273 -5.97 6.70 10.08
C GLN A 273 -5.51 5.77 8.93
N HIS A 274 -4.65 4.79 9.21
CA HIS A 274 -4.15 3.90 8.16
C HIS A 274 -5.13 2.80 7.78
N THR A 275 -5.91 2.25 8.73
CA THR A 275 -6.87 1.16 8.49
C THR A 275 -8.21 1.40 9.19
N PRO A 276 -9.35 1.00 8.60
CA PRO A 276 -9.50 0.47 7.24
C PRO A 276 -9.31 1.56 6.17
N LYS A 277 -9.19 1.14 4.90
CA LYS A 277 -9.33 2.02 3.75
C LYS A 277 -10.81 2.17 3.39
N ILE A 278 -11.16 3.30 2.78
CA ILE A 278 -12.47 3.52 2.14
C ILE A 278 -12.24 3.71 0.64
N ALA A 279 -13.00 2.96 -0.16
CA ALA A 279 -12.99 3.03 -1.60
C ALA A 279 -14.43 3.02 -2.14
N PHE A 280 -14.61 3.60 -3.32
CA PHE A 280 -15.89 3.57 -4.01
C PHE A 280 -15.71 3.00 -5.41
N VAL A 281 -16.75 2.28 -5.86
CA VAL A 281 -16.75 1.52 -7.11
C VAL A 281 -17.87 1.93 -8.04
N ALA A 282 -17.64 1.81 -9.34
CA ALA A 282 -18.66 2.03 -10.36
C ALA A 282 -18.43 1.08 -11.55
N PRO A 283 -19.48 0.80 -12.34
CA PRO A 283 -19.33 0.13 -13.63
C PRO A 283 -18.35 0.87 -14.56
N PRO A 284 -17.78 0.17 -15.56
CA PRO A 284 -16.89 0.78 -16.55
C PRO A 284 -17.50 2.00 -17.23
N GLN A 285 -16.74 3.10 -17.25
CA GLN A 285 -17.07 4.33 -17.96
C GLN A 285 -15.81 4.94 -18.54
N ASP A 286 -15.95 5.65 -19.65
CA ASP A 286 -14.87 6.45 -20.24
C ASP A 286 -14.43 7.55 -19.28
N TYR A 287 -13.13 7.76 -19.13
CA TYR A 287 -12.59 8.90 -18.40
C TYR A 287 -11.20 9.31 -18.90
N LEU A 288 -10.84 10.55 -18.61
CA LEU A 288 -9.49 11.06 -18.83
C LEU A 288 -8.67 10.84 -17.57
N ALA A 289 -7.61 10.04 -17.64
CA ALA A 289 -6.70 9.83 -16.53
C ALA A 289 -5.90 11.09 -16.19
N SER A 290 -5.29 11.14 -15.00
CA SER A 290 -4.47 12.26 -14.52
C SER A 290 -3.29 12.61 -15.43
N SER A 291 -2.83 11.66 -16.25
CA SER A 291 -1.77 11.85 -17.26
C SER A 291 -2.27 12.43 -18.58
N GLY A 292 -3.58 12.62 -18.76
CA GLY A 292 -4.20 12.96 -20.04
C GLY A 292 -4.46 11.77 -20.97
N LYS A 293 -4.16 10.53 -20.53
CA LYS A 293 -4.50 9.31 -21.26
C LYS A 293 -6.01 9.07 -21.21
N GLN A 294 -6.63 8.87 -22.36
CA GLN A 294 -8.03 8.42 -22.43
C GLN A 294 -8.10 6.94 -22.00
N ILE A 295 -8.98 6.64 -21.06
CA ILE A 295 -9.33 5.27 -20.68
C ILE A 295 -10.75 5.02 -21.18
N HIS A 296 -10.94 3.98 -21.97
CA HIS A 296 -12.25 3.58 -22.47
C HIS A 296 -12.92 2.61 -21.49
N ALA A 297 -14.25 2.61 -21.46
CA ALA A 297 -15.04 1.64 -20.69
C ALA A 297 -14.72 0.19 -21.09
N THR A 298 -14.27 -0.04 -22.33
CA THR A 298 -13.83 -1.36 -22.81
C THR A 298 -12.45 -1.77 -22.29
N ASP A 299 -11.67 -0.84 -21.76
CA ASP A 299 -10.31 -1.10 -21.25
C ASP A 299 -10.32 -1.55 -19.78
N VAL A 300 -11.47 -1.51 -19.11
CA VAL A 300 -11.59 -1.80 -17.68
C VAL A 300 -12.84 -2.63 -17.39
N ASP A 301 -12.75 -3.50 -16.39
CA ASP A 301 -13.88 -4.25 -15.87
C ASP A 301 -14.67 -3.45 -14.83
N VAL A 302 -14.01 -2.56 -14.08
CA VAL A 302 -14.63 -1.78 -12.99
C VAL A 302 -13.84 -0.50 -12.74
N LEU A 303 -14.49 0.57 -12.30
CA LEU A 303 -13.82 1.77 -11.81
C LEU A 303 -13.68 1.73 -10.30
N VAL A 304 -12.50 2.06 -9.77
CA VAL A 304 -12.25 2.11 -8.33
C VAL A 304 -11.47 3.37 -7.97
N ARG A 305 -11.92 4.03 -6.91
CA ARG A 305 -11.27 5.21 -6.32
C ARG A 305 -11.12 4.96 -4.83
N ALA A 306 -9.94 5.21 -4.27
CA ALA A 306 -9.64 4.88 -2.89
C ALA A 306 -8.98 6.05 -2.14
N MET A 307 -9.37 6.23 -0.88
CA MET A 307 -8.81 7.23 0.01
C MET A 307 -7.70 6.60 0.85
N SER A 308 -6.64 7.36 1.11
CA SER A 308 -5.60 6.99 2.07
C SER A 308 -5.09 8.22 2.79
N MET A 309 -5.08 8.16 4.13
CA MET A 309 -4.70 9.29 4.99
C MET A 309 -5.54 10.54 4.70
N GLY A 310 -6.87 10.37 4.60
CA GLY A 310 -7.82 11.47 4.39
C GLY A 310 -7.79 12.12 3.00
N LYS A 311 -7.13 11.52 2.00
CA LYS A 311 -7.02 12.07 0.63
C LYS A 311 -7.24 10.98 -0.41
N LEU A 312 -7.80 11.35 -1.56
CA LEU A 312 -7.89 10.50 -2.75
C LEU A 312 -6.48 10.14 -3.21
N HIS A 313 -6.21 8.85 -3.30
CA HIS A 313 -4.95 8.32 -3.77
C HIS A 313 -4.79 8.58 -5.28
N HIS A 314 -3.60 8.96 -5.73
CA HIS A 314 -3.37 9.35 -7.12
C HIS A 314 -3.50 8.18 -8.12
N ALA A 315 -3.15 6.97 -7.71
CA ALA A 315 -3.33 5.72 -8.45
C ALA A 315 -4.13 4.72 -7.59
N MET A 316 -3.51 3.62 -7.17
CA MET A 316 -4.07 2.71 -6.16
C MET A 316 -3.01 2.22 -5.16
N MET A 317 -3.39 2.02 -3.90
CA MET A 317 -2.53 1.36 -2.92
C MET A 317 -2.42 -0.12 -3.27
N GLY A 318 -1.21 -0.70 -3.29
CA GLY A 318 -1.04 -2.13 -3.61
C GLY A 318 -1.87 -3.07 -2.73
N THR A 319 -2.00 -2.80 -1.44
CA THR A 319 -2.85 -3.60 -0.55
C THR A 319 -4.35 -3.45 -0.83
N ALA A 320 -4.81 -2.25 -1.23
CA ALA A 320 -6.19 -2.07 -1.68
C ALA A 320 -6.43 -2.75 -3.05
N ALA A 321 -5.40 -2.84 -3.90
CA ALA A 321 -5.48 -3.61 -5.14
C ALA A 321 -5.64 -5.12 -4.88
N VAL A 322 -5.05 -5.66 -3.81
CA VAL A 322 -5.35 -7.01 -3.31
C VAL A 322 -6.81 -7.12 -2.85
N ALA A 323 -7.30 -6.16 -2.08
CA ALA A 323 -8.70 -6.13 -1.63
C ALA A 323 -9.69 -6.09 -2.80
N ILE A 324 -9.38 -5.31 -3.85
CA ILE A 324 -10.15 -5.25 -5.10
C ILE A 324 -10.16 -6.61 -5.80
N ALA A 325 -8.99 -7.25 -5.96
CA ALA A 325 -8.89 -8.56 -6.60
C ALA A 325 -9.70 -9.63 -5.84
N ALA A 326 -9.54 -9.65 -4.51
CA ALA A 326 -10.23 -10.56 -3.61
C ALA A 326 -11.75 -10.37 -3.64
N ALA A 327 -12.22 -9.12 -3.55
CA ALA A 327 -13.64 -8.82 -3.62
C ALA A 327 -14.23 -9.16 -5.01
N ALA A 328 -13.52 -8.82 -6.10
CA ALA A 328 -13.96 -9.14 -7.45
C ALA A 328 -14.09 -10.65 -7.69
N ALA A 329 -13.23 -11.47 -7.09
CA ALA A 329 -13.26 -12.92 -7.19
C ALA A 329 -14.40 -13.58 -6.40
N VAL A 330 -15.06 -12.86 -5.48
CA VAL A 330 -16.20 -13.36 -4.72
C VAL A 330 -17.52 -12.86 -5.34
N PRO A 331 -18.35 -13.75 -5.92
CA PRO A 331 -19.63 -13.36 -6.49
C PRO A 331 -20.53 -12.63 -5.49
N GLY A 332 -21.08 -11.49 -5.90
CA GLY A 332 -22.06 -10.73 -5.10
C GLY A 332 -21.48 -9.61 -4.23
N THR A 333 -20.16 -9.46 -4.10
CA THR A 333 -19.59 -8.24 -3.50
C THR A 333 -19.87 -7.03 -4.40
N LEU A 334 -19.83 -5.81 -3.85
CA LEU A 334 -20.03 -4.59 -4.65
C LEU A 334 -18.97 -4.43 -5.76
N VAL A 335 -17.72 -4.85 -5.51
CA VAL A 335 -16.66 -4.84 -6.53
C VAL A 335 -16.98 -5.82 -7.65
N ASN A 336 -17.43 -7.03 -7.30
CA ASN A 336 -17.82 -8.05 -8.28
C ASN A 336 -19.03 -7.61 -9.11
N LEU A 337 -20.06 -7.05 -8.48
CA LEU A 337 -21.27 -6.56 -9.14
C LEU A 337 -20.97 -5.37 -10.06
N ALA A 338 -20.17 -4.41 -9.62
CA ALA A 338 -19.71 -3.29 -10.45
C ALA A 338 -18.86 -3.78 -11.64
N ALA A 339 -18.17 -4.92 -11.49
CA ALA A 339 -17.47 -5.58 -12.58
C ALA A 339 -18.39 -6.38 -13.53
N GLY A 340 -19.70 -6.44 -13.29
CA GLY A 340 -20.66 -7.21 -14.10
C GLY A 340 -21.02 -8.59 -13.55
N GLY A 341 -20.57 -8.94 -12.34
CA GLY A 341 -20.92 -10.18 -11.65
C GLY A 341 -20.14 -11.42 -12.11
N GLY A 342 -20.55 -12.58 -11.58
CA GLY A 342 -20.03 -13.90 -11.94
C GLY A 342 -18.69 -14.26 -11.28
N GLU A 343 -18.07 -15.36 -11.73
CA GLU A 343 -16.73 -15.75 -11.30
C GLU A 343 -15.67 -14.93 -12.03
N ARG A 344 -14.76 -14.28 -11.29
CA ARG A 344 -13.72 -13.39 -11.85
C ARG A 344 -12.36 -13.57 -11.17
N ASN A 345 -11.49 -14.39 -11.76
CA ASN A 345 -10.15 -14.64 -11.21
C ASN A 345 -9.13 -13.52 -11.52
N SER A 346 -9.45 -12.65 -12.48
CA SER A 346 -8.66 -11.47 -12.84
C SER A 346 -9.59 -10.35 -13.28
N ILE A 347 -9.28 -9.13 -12.90
CA ILE A 347 -9.94 -7.92 -13.39
C ILE A 347 -8.91 -6.84 -13.67
N ARG A 348 -9.25 -5.94 -14.59
CA ARG A 348 -8.54 -4.69 -14.84
C ARG A 348 -9.40 -3.54 -14.35
N PHE A 349 -8.99 -2.87 -13.28
CA PHE A 349 -9.76 -1.74 -12.77
C PHE A 349 -9.16 -0.39 -13.19
N GLY A 350 -10.02 0.60 -13.43
CA GLY A 350 -9.62 1.98 -13.68
C GLY A 350 -9.48 2.77 -12.38
N HIS A 351 -8.32 3.38 -12.17
CA HIS A 351 -7.97 4.30 -11.08
C HIS A 351 -7.59 5.69 -11.65
N PRO A 352 -7.37 6.75 -10.84
CA PRO A 352 -7.21 8.11 -11.40
C PRO A 352 -6.06 8.26 -12.40
N SER A 353 -4.95 7.53 -12.22
CA SER A 353 -3.80 7.56 -13.15
C SER A 353 -3.86 6.59 -14.33
N GLY A 354 -4.92 5.79 -14.50
CA GLY A 354 -5.04 4.78 -15.56
C GLY A 354 -5.58 3.45 -15.03
N THR A 355 -5.05 2.33 -15.49
CA THR A 355 -5.57 0.98 -15.18
C THR A 355 -4.59 0.12 -14.40
N LEU A 356 -5.13 -0.84 -13.65
CA LEU A 356 -4.33 -1.90 -13.07
C LEU A 356 -5.02 -3.26 -13.20
N GLN A 357 -4.28 -4.24 -13.72
CA GLN A 357 -4.70 -5.63 -13.71
C GLN A 357 -4.27 -6.32 -12.41
N VAL A 358 -5.22 -7.03 -11.81
CA VAL A 358 -5.03 -7.82 -10.59
C VAL A 358 -5.80 -9.13 -10.70
N GLY A 359 -5.30 -10.16 -10.02
CA GLY A 359 -5.99 -11.45 -9.93
C GLY A 359 -6.05 -11.98 -8.52
N ALA A 360 -7.03 -12.82 -8.25
CA ALA A 360 -7.17 -13.54 -6.99
C ALA A 360 -7.79 -14.92 -7.23
N GLU A 361 -7.35 -15.89 -6.43
CA GLU A 361 -7.94 -17.22 -6.36
C GLU A 361 -8.73 -17.33 -5.05
N ALA A 362 -10.06 -17.14 -5.16
CA ALA A 362 -11.00 -17.32 -4.05
C ALA A 362 -11.59 -18.72 -4.08
N LYS A 363 -11.76 -19.33 -2.90
CA LYS A 363 -12.44 -20.60 -2.70
C LYS A 363 -13.49 -20.42 -1.63
N GLN A 364 -14.62 -21.12 -1.79
CA GLN A 364 -15.65 -21.20 -0.76
C GLN A 364 -15.56 -22.56 -0.07
N GLU A 365 -15.32 -22.55 1.23
CA GLU A 365 -15.33 -23.75 2.08
C GLU A 365 -16.50 -23.63 3.06
N GLY A 366 -17.59 -24.36 2.77
CA GLY A 366 -18.84 -24.20 3.51
C GLY A 366 -19.46 -22.82 3.25
N THR A 367 -19.63 -22.02 4.31
CA THR A 367 -20.13 -20.64 4.22
C THR A 367 -19.02 -19.60 4.15
N GLU A 368 -17.76 -20.00 4.34
CA GLU A 368 -16.63 -19.08 4.44
C GLU A 368 -15.88 -18.97 3.12
N TRP A 369 -15.49 -17.74 2.76
CA TRP A 369 -14.63 -17.47 1.62
C TRP A 369 -13.19 -17.32 2.08
N THR A 370 -12.29 -17.99 1.37
CA THR A 370 -10.85 -17.87 1.56
C THR A 370 -10.20 -17.45 0.24
N VAL A 371 -9.30 -16.47 0.30
CA VAL A 371 -8.42 -16.15 -0.84
C VAL A 371 -7.10 -16.83 -0.57
N THR A 372 -6.72 -17.73 -1.47
CA THR A 372 -5.46 -18.48 -1.34
C THR A 372 -4.27 -17.65 -1.83
N LYS A 373 -4.51 -16.78 -2.82
CA LYS A 373 -3.48 -16.00 -3.49
C LYS A 373 -4.10 -14.79 -4.17
N ALA A 374 -3.41 -13.65 -4.10
CA ALA A 374 -3.68 -12.49 -4.95
C ALA A 374 -2.41 -12.10 -5.71
N ILE A 375 -2.54 -11.80 -7.00
CA ILE A 375 -1.42 -11.57 -7.91
C ILE A 375 -1.55 -10.17 -8.52
N MET A 376 -0.43 -9.47 -8.61
CA MET A 376 -0.33 -8.24 -9.40
C MET A 376 1.09 -8.03 -9.94
N SER A 377 1.17 -7.35 -11.07
CA SER A 377 2.44 -6.89 -11.64
C SER A 377 2.76 -5.47 -11.17
N ARG A 378 4.03 -5.25 -10.88
CA ARG A 378 4.61 -3.96 -10.48
C ARG A 378 5.97 -3.78 -11.15
N SER A 379 6.63 -2.68 -10.86
CA SER A 379 8.04 -2.49 -11.18
C SER A 379 8.72 -1.76 -10.04
N ALA A 380 10.03 -1.91 -9.92
CA ALA A 380 10.83 -1.22 -8.92
C ALA A 380 12.13 -0.71 -9.56
N ARG A 381 12.70 0.33 -8.95
CA ARG A 381 14.06 0.78 -9.25
C ARG A 381 14.67 1.59 -8.12
N VAL A 382 15.99 1.52 -7.97
CA VAL A 382 16.77 2.47 -7.20
C VAL A 382 16.69 3.86 -7.85
N LEU A 383 16.47 4.87 -7.02
CA LEU A 383 16.54 6.29 -7.41
C LEU A 383 17.83 6.92 -6.91
N MET A 384 18.25 6.56 -5.69
CA MET A 384 19.49 7.00 -5.07
C MET A 384 19.94 5.97 -4.04
N GLU A 385 21.24 5.72 -3.97
CA GLU A 385 21.88 4.84 -2.98
C GLU A 385 23.03 5.60 -2.30
N GLY A 386 23.23 5.38 -1.01
CA GLY A 386 24.32 6.01 -0.26
C GLY A 386 23.98 6.13 1.21
N ASN A 387 24.11 7.34 1.75
CA ASN A 387 23.84 7.60 3.16
C ASN A 387 22.82 8.74 3.30
N VAL A 388 21.76 8.52 4.09
CA VAL A 388 20.97 9.63 4.64
C VAL A 388 21.71 10.25 5.81
N ARG A 389 21.35 11.50 6.15
CA ARG A 389 21.92 12.19 7.30
C ARG A 389 20.81 12.79 8.17
N VAL A 390 21.04 12.75 9.48
CA VAL A 390 20.21 13.37 10.51
C VAL A 390 21.11 13.93 11.61
N PRO A 391 20.68 14.94 12.38
CA PRO A 391 21.41 15.39 13.58
C PRO A 391 21.69 14.22 14.54
N GLY A 392 22.89 14.17 15.12
CA GLY A 392 23.32 13.04 15.97
C GLY A 392 22.60 12.93 17.31
N ASP A 393 21.80 13.93 17.68
CA ASP A 393 21.05 14.06 18.92
C ASP A 393 19.53 13.98 18.71
N CYS A 394 19.06 13.52 17.54
CA CYS A 394 17.64 13.55 17.20
C CYS A 394 16.82 12.30 17.59
N PHE A 395 17.42 11.26 18.16
CA PHE A 395 16.76 9.97 18.40
C PHE A 395 17.36 9.15 19.56
#